data_AF-A0A2G6GXV1-F1
#
_entry.id   AF-A0A2G6GXV1-F1
#
_cell.length_a   1.000
_cell.length_b   1.000
_cell.length_c   1.000
_cell.angle_alpha   90.00
_cell.angle_beta   90.00
_cell.angle_gamma   90.00
#
_symmetry.space_group_name_H-M   'P 1'
#
loop_
_entity.id
_entity.type
_entity.pdbx_description
1 polymer ?
#
loop_
_entity_poly.entity_id
_entity_poly.type
_entity_poly.pdbx_seq_one_letter_code
_entity_poly.pdbx_strand_id
1 'polypeptide(L)'
;KAASSIELDRNNPYGYILWGNSKYYMWAVMGGSKHEALAYYKRAERIMERNDARRNWNYLSLLTFIAHAYVEMGEFSHADSYYKKILQIEPNYNWIKDDVYPQFLEKWKKAKLY
;
A
#
# COMPACT_ATOMS: atom_id res chain seq x y z
N LYS A 1 -21.91 3.98 -0.38
CA LYS A 1 -21.65 3.75 -1.82
C LYS A 1 -20.36 4.48 -2.20
N ALA A 2 -19.21 3.81 -2.18
CA ALA A 2 -17.94 4.42 -2.60
C ALA A 2 -17.77 4.44 -4.13
N ALA A 3 -18.65 3.77 -4.88
CA ALA A 3 -18.54 3.60 -6.35
C ALA A 3 -18.62 4.94 -7.08
N SER A 4 -19.42 5.85 -6.54
CA SER A 4 -19.66 7.15 -7.12
C SER A 4 -18.41 8.04 -7.17
N SER A 5 -17.42 7.87 -6.29
CA SER A 5 -16.26 8.78 -6.27
C SER A 5 -15.29 8.56 -7.44
N ILE A 6 -15.07 7.31 -7.87
CA ILE A 6 -14.25 6.98 -9.04
C ILE A 6 -14.99 7.29 -10.34
N GLU A 7 -16.32 7.15 -10.36
CA GLU A 7 -17.13 7.49 -11.53
C GLU A 7 -17.17 8.99 -11.79
N LEU A 8 -17.17 9.80 -10.73
CA LEU A 8 -17.17 11.27 -10.81
C LEU A 8 -15.79 11.83 -11.19
N ASP A 9 -14.70 11.21 -10.75
CA ASP A 9 -13.34 11.57 -11.18
C ASP A 9 -12.41 10.35 -11.20
N ARG A 10 -12.19 9.81 -12.40
CA ARG A 10 -11.30 8.65 -12.63
C ARG A 10 -9.82 8.99 -12.40
N ASN A 11 -9.48 10.27 -12.25
CA ASN A 11 -8.13 10.75 -11.96
C ASN A 11 -7.95 11.16 -10.49
N ASN A 12 -8.96 10.93 -9.63
CA ASN A 12 -8.81 11.14 -8.20
C ASN A 12 -8.23 9.88 -7.53
N PRO A 13 -6.95 9.90 -7.05
CA PRO A 13 -6.33 8.73 -6.45
C PRO A 13 -6.96 8.34 -5.10
N TYR A 14 -7.60 9.28 -4.40
CA TYR A 14 -8.20 9.02 -3.09
C TYR A 14 -9.44 8.11 -3.16
N GLY A 15 -10.18 8.16 -4.28
CA GLY A 15 -11.27 7.21 -4.53
C GLY A 15 -10.75 5.78 -4.58
N TYR A 16 -9.66 5.56 -5.30
CA TYR A 16 -8.99 4.26 -5.38
C TYR A 16 -8.40 3.82 -4.02
N ILE A 17 -7.81 4.73 -3.25
CA ILE A 17 -7.33 4.43 -1.88
C ILE A 17 -8.48 3.95 -0.99
N LEU A 18 -9.61 4.66 -0.99
CA LEU A 18 -10.76 4.30 -0.16
C LEU A 18 -11.30 2.89 -0.51
N TRP A 19 -11.39 2.58 -1.80
CA TRP A 19 -11.79 1.25 -2.26
C TRP A 19 -10.79 0.17 -1.90
N GLY A 20 -9.50 0.48 -2.04
CA GLY A 20 -8.43 -0.41 -1.59
C GLY A 20 -8.56 -0.72 -0.10
N ASN A 21 -8.77 0.30 0.74
CA ASN A 21 -8.97 0.14 2.18
C ASN A 21 -10.21 -0.70 2.49
N SER A 22 -11.33 -0.45 1.80
CA SER A 22 -12.56 -1.23 1.96
C SER A 22 -12.31 -2.71 1.67
N LYS A 23 -11.65 -3.02 0.55
CA LYS A 23 -11.31 -4.40 0.19
C LYS A 23 -10.28 -5.02 1.13
N TYR A 24 -9.36 -4.22 1.65
CA TYR A 24 -8.32 -4.68 2.54
C TYR A 24 -8.87 -5.08 3.92
N TYR A 25 -9.68 -4.23 4.55
CA TYR A 25 -10.11 -4.45 5.94
C TYR A 25 -11.39 -5.29 6.08
N MET A 26 -12.18 -5.42 5.02
CA MET A 26 -13.38 -6.26 5.03
C MET A 26 -13.01 -7.75 5.14
N TRP A 27 -13.82 -8.52 5.86
CA TRP A 27 -13.66 -9.97 5.94
C TRP A 27 -13.91 -10.63 4.57
N ALA A 28 -13.20 -11.73 4.31
CA ALA A 28 -13.30 -12.45 3.03
C ALA A 28 -14.74 -12.88 2.71
N VAL A 29 -15.49 -13.38 3.71
CA VAL A 29 -16.90 -13.79 3.55
C VAL A 29 -17.83 -12.64 3.16
N MET A 30 -17.46 -11.40 3.46
CA MET A 30 -18.21 -10.20 3.09
C MET A 30 -17.69 -9.58 1.76
N GLY A 31 -16.75 -10.25 1.08
CA GLY A 31 -16.18 -9.81 -0.20
C GLY A 31 -14.90 -8.99 -0.10
N GLY A 32 -14.20 -9.06 1.05
CA GLY A 32 -12.86 -8.50 1.21
C GLY A 32 -11.81 -9.32 0.47
N SER A 33 -10.78 -8.65 -0.07
CA SER A 33 -9.70 -9.28 -0.82
C SER A 33 -8.45 -8.39 -0.83
N LYS A 34 -7.34 -8.93 -0.35
CA LYS A 34 -6.03 -8.25 -0.35
C LYS A 34 -5.50 -8.03 -1.78
N HIS A 35 -5.80 -8.97 -2.68
CA HIS A 35 -5.45 -8.87 -4.10
C HIS A 35 -6.21 -7.73 -4.79
N GLU A 36 -7.52 -7.63 -4.55
CA GLU A 36 -8.32 -6.52 -5.09
C GLU A 36 -7.89 -5.18 -4.48
N ALA A 37 -7.62 -5.16 -3.17
CA ALA A 37 -7.09 -3.98 -2.50
C ALA A 37 -5.80 -3.47 -3.16
N LEU A 38 -4.85 -4.38 -3.42
CA LEU A 38 -3.60 -4.07 -4.10
C LEU A 38 -3.85 -3.50 -5.51
N ALA A 39 -4.79 -4.06 -6.27
CA ALA A 39 -5.12 -3.55 -7.60
C ALA A 39 -5.62 -2.09 -7.56
N TYR A 40 -6.47 -1.76 -6.58
CA TYR A 40 -6.92 -0.39 -6.34
C TYR A 40 -5.77 0.54 -5.92
N TYR A 41 -4.94 0.11 -4.96
CA TYR A 41 -3.78 0.91 -4.52
C TYR A 41 -2.78 1.18 -5.65
N LYS A 42 -2.46 0.17 -6.47
CA LYS A 42 -1.57 0.35 -7.64
C LYS A 42 -2.14 1.33 -8.67
N ARG A 43 -3.48 1.42 -8.78
CA ARG A 43 -4.12 2.42 -9.64
C ARG A 43 -3.98 3.82 -9.05
N ALA A 44 -4.15 3.98 -7.74
CA ALA A 44 -3.89 5.24 -7.05
C ALA A 44 -2.43 5.68 -7.20
N GLU A 45 -1.48 4.74 -7.09
CA GLU A 45 -0.04 5.01 -7.20
C GLU A 45 0.29 5.59 -8.57
N ARG A 46 -0.17 4.94 -9.65
CA ARG A 46 0.04 5.43 -11.02
C ARG A 46 -0.50 6.84 -11.24
N ILE A 47 -1.62 7.19 -10.62
CA ILE A 47 -2.21 8.52 -10.73
C ILE A 47 -1.38 9.55 -9.96
N MET A 48 -1.02 9.25 -8.70
CA MET A 48 -0.21 10.15 -7.87
C MET A 48 1.19 10.40 -8.45
N GLU A 49 1.79 9.38 -9.07
CA GLU A 49 3.11 9.49 -9.69
C GLU A 49 3.14 10.36 -10.96
N ARG A 50 2.01 10.50 -11.65
CA ARG A 50 1.84 11.36 -12.83
C ARG A 50 1.66 12.83 -12.47
N ASN A 51 1.07 13.09 -11.31
CA ASN A 51 0.74 14.45 -10.85
C ASN A 51 1.82 15.04 -9.91
N ASP A 52 3.03 14.48 -9.92
CA ASP A 52 4.17 14.86 -9.07
C ASP A 52 3.88 14.90 -7.55
N ALA A 53 2.89 14.12 -7.09
CA ALA A 53 2.50 14.07 -5.67
C ALA A 53 3.45 13.20 -4.80
N ARG A 54 4.66 12.91 -5.30
CA ARG A 54 5.58 11.90 -4.77
C ARG A 54 6.14 12.24 -3.38
N ARG A 55 6.06 13.51 -2.96
CA ARG A 55 6.53 13.99 -1.64
C ARG A 55 5.41 14.32 -0.66
N ASN A 56 4.17 13.95 -0.97
CA ASN A 56 3.06 14.16 -0.04
C ASN A 56 2.93 12.95 0.90
N TRP A 57 2.63 13.21 2.18
CA TRP A 57 2.24 12.22 3.19
C TRP A 57 1.21 11.20 2.70
N ASN A 58 0.23 11.63 1.90
CA ASN A 58 -0.77 10.73 1.33
C ASN A 58 -0.18 9.66 0.41
N TYR A 59 0.86 10.01 -0.35
CA TYR A 59 1.57 9.06 -1.20
C TYR A 59 2.39 8.09 -0.35
N LEU A 60 3.08 8.57 0.69
CA LEU A 60 3.78 7.70 1.65
C LEU A 60 2.83 6.70 2.32
N SER A 61 1.65 7.15 2.78
CA SER A 61 0.62 6.27 3.34
C SER A 61 0.13 5.21 2.35
N LEU A 62 -0.09 5.60 1.08
CA LEU A 62 -0.45 4.67 0.02
C LEU A 62 0.62 3.60 -0.21
N LEU A 63 1.90 3.99 -0.28
CA LEU A 63 3.00 3.05 -0.44
C LEU A 63 3.07 2.07 0.74
N THR A 64 2.80 2.54 1.97
CA THR A 64 2.73 1.68 3.15
C THR A 64 1.58 0.67 3.06
N PHE A 65 0.39 1.08 2.59
CA PHE A 65 -0.71 0.13 2.38
C PHE A 65 -0.37 -0.94 1.33
N ILE A 66 0.35 -0.56 0.26
CA ILE A 66 0.82 -1.52 -0.74
C ILE A 66 1.82 -2.50 -0.13
N ALA A 67 2.80 -2.01 0.64
CA ALA A 67 3.78 -2.85 1.32
C ALA A 67 3.10 -3.87 2.24
N HIS A 68 2.15 -3.42 3.08
CA HIS A 68 1.39 -4.30 3.96
C HIS A 68 0.55 -5.32 3.20
N ALA A 69 -0.10 -4.93 2.11
CA ALA A 69 -0.82 -5.88 1.26
C ALA A 69 0.09 -6.99 0.74
N TYR A 70 1.30 -6.65 0.27
CA TYR A 70 2.29 -7.65 -0.14
C TYR A 70 2.75 -8.54 1.02
N VAL A 71 2.98 -7.99 2.22
CA VAL A 71 3.31 -8.79 3.41
C VAL A 71 2.23 -9.80 3.74
N GLU A 72 0.96 -9.40 3.72
CA GLU A 72 -0.18 -10.28 4.01
C GLU A 72 -0.39 -11.36 2.93
N MET A 73 0.03 -11.09 1.69
CA MET A 73 -0.02 -12.07 0.60
C MET A 73 1.23 -12.96 0.52
N GLY A 74 2.21 -12.79 1.41
CA GLY A 74 3.48 -13.55 1.39
C GLY A 74 4.48 -13.09 0.32
N GLU A 75 4.16 -12.02 -0.41
CA GLU A 75 4.94 -11.45 -1.51
C GLU A 75 6.07 -10.55 -0.98
N PHE A 76 6.96 -11.11 -0.15
CA PHE A 76 7.90 -10.33 0.64
C PHE A 76 8.91 -9.53 -0.19
N SER A 77 9.35 -10.01 -1.35
CA SER A 77 10.25 -9.26 -2.23
C SER A 77 9.62 -7.96 -2.73
N HIS A 78 8.31 -7.98 -3.01
CA HIS A 78 7.56 -6.79 -3.38
C HIS A 78 7.41 -5.84 -2.20
N ALA A 79 7.06 -6.35 -1.01
CA ALA A 79 6.98 -5.54 0.20
C ALA A 79 8.30 -4.80 0.51
N ASP A 80 9.43 -5.50 0.44
CA ASP A 80 10.77 -4.94 0.65
C ASP A 80 11.06 -3.77 -0.30
N SER A 81 10.72 -3.93 -1.58
CA SER A 81 10.89 -2.89 -2.59
C SER A 81 10.08 -1.63 -2.25
N TYR A 82 8.87 -1.78 -1.69
CA TYR A 82 8.06 -0.64 -1.28
C TYR A 82 8.60 0.06 -0.03
N TYR A 83 9.05 -0.69 0.99
CA TYR A 83 9.67 -0.06 2.17
C TYR A 83 10.93 0.72 1.81
N LYS A 84 11.78 0.17 0.94
CA LYS A 84 12.96 0.88 0.41
C LYS A 84 12.57 2.14 -0.36
N LYS A 85 11.52 2.06 -1.20
CA LYS A 85 10.99 3.21 -1.95
C LYS A 85 10.51 4.31 -1.00
N ILE A 86 9.79 3.97 0.07
CA ILE A 86 9.32 4.92 1.08
C ILE A 86 10.50 5.67 1.71
N LEU A 87 11.52 4.93 2.16
CA LEU A 87 12.71 5.51 2.82
C LEU A 87 13.63 6.27 1.85
N GLN A 88 13.57 5.97 0.55
CA GLN A 88 14.25 6.77 -0.47
C GLN A 88 13.57 8.14 -0.67
N ILE A 89 12.25 8.19 -0.57
CA ILE A 89 11.46 9.43 -0.70
C ILE A 89 11.58 10.27 0.57
N GLU A 90 11.38 9.66 1.73
CA GLU A 90 11.43 10.30 3.04
C GLU A 90 12.28 9.46 4.01
N PRO A 91 13.61 9.71 4.06
CA PRO A 91 14.53 8.96 4.93
C PRO A 91 14.24 9.11 6.43
N ASN A 92 13.54 10.17 6.84
CA ASN A 92 13.20 10.45 8.23
C ASN A 92 11.77 10.02 8.58
N TYR A 93 11.16 9.12 7.79
CA TYR A 93 9.89 8.52 8.16
C TYR A 93 10.10 7.48 9.27
N ASN A 94 10.35 7.96 10.49
CA ASN A 94 10.82 7.17 11.63
C ASN A 94 9.95 5.94 11.91
N TRP A 95 8.63 6.04 11.81
CA TRP A 95 7.76 4.89 11.99
C TRP A 95 8.06 3.73 11.01
N ILE A 96 8.34 4.02 9.74
CA ILE A 96 8.73 2.98 8.77
C ILE A 96 10.16 2.51 9.04
N LYS A 97 11.07 3.45 9.28
CA LYS A 97 12.50 3.19 9.44
C LYS A 97 12.82 2.37 10.69
N ASP A 98 12.23 2.75 11.81
CA ASP A 98 12.62 2.29 13.14
C ASP A 98 11.69 1.18 13.66
N ASP A 99 10.43 1.13 13.21
CA ASP A 99 9.45 0.14 13.68
C ASP A 99 9.04 -0.87 12.60
N VAL A 100 8.38 -0.39 11.53
CA VAL A 100 7.65 -1.28 10.61
C VAL A 100 8.59 -2.11 9.74
N TYR A 101 9.58 -1.47 9.11
CA TYR A 101 10.46 -2.16 8.17
C TYR A 101 11.38 -3.18 8.87
N PRO A 102 11.99 -2.89 10.04
CA PRO A 102 12.73 -3.89 10.81
C PRO A 102 11.89 -5.11 11.20
N GLN A 103 10.65 -4.90 11.67
CA GLN A 103 9.74 -6.01 12.00
C GLN A 103 9.40 -6.87 10.79
N PHE A 104 9.18 -6.24 9.62
CA PHE A 104 9.01 -6.95 8.36
C PHE A 104 10.23 -7.81 8.01
N LEU A 105 11.45 -7.28 8.14
CA LEU A 105 12.68 -8.01 7.80
C LEU A 105 12.86 -9.25 8.68
N GLU A 106 12.56 -9.14 9.98
CA GLU A 106 12.57 -10.29 10.88
C GLU A 106 11.52 -11.35 10.50
N LYS A 107 10.30 -10.91 10.14
CA LYS A 107 9.25 -11.80 9.62
C LYS A 107 9.70 -12.50 8.34
N TRP A 108 10.28 -11.76 7.38
CA TRP A 108 10.74 -12.32 6.11
C TRP A 108 11.88 -13.30 6.29
N LYS A 109 12.85 -12.99 7.17
CA LYS A 109 13.94 -13.89 7.52
C LYS A 109 13.42 -15.23 8.05
N LYS A 110 12.46 -15.19 8.99
CA LYS A 110 11.83 -16.41 9.54
C LYS A 110 11.12 -17.23 8.47
N ALA A 111 10.42 -16.57 7.55
CA ALA A 111 9.70 -17.26 6.48
C ALA A 111 10.62 -17.96 5.46
N LYS A 112 11.91 -17.61 5.36
CA LYS A 112 12.89 -18.30 4.51
C LYS A 112 13.50 -19.55 5.15
N LEU A 113 13.30 -19.73 6.46
CA LEU A 113 13.87 -20.86 7.22
C LEU A 113 12.97 -22.10 7.23
N TYR A 114 11.78 -22.00 6.65
CA TYR A 114 10.78 -23.06 6.51
C TYR A 114 10.44 -23.23 5.03
#